data_AF-A0A7C2EQU6-F1
#
_entry.id   AF-A0A7C2EQU6-F1
#
_cell.length_a   1.000
_cell.length_b   1.000
_cell.length_c   1.000
_cell.angle_alpha   90.00
_cell.angle_beta   90.00
_cell.angle_gamma   90.00
#
_symmetry.space_group_name_H-M   'P 1'
#
loop_
_entity.id
_entity.type
_entity.pdbx_description
1 polymer ?
#
loop_
_entity_poly.entity_id
_entity_poly.type
_entity_poly.pdbx_seq_one_letter_code
_entity_poly.pdbx_strand_id
1 'polypeptide(L)'
;MSRRWFGVAFVGIGAAAVTAVALLAPTNPVLEPSSPLLSPSDDSVVSFRLRLGLTDTEPRRWDGELEVSGGDVVNLRLWRPRPGDRIEGTLRWQAVSRQGVNFQKRPWEAEEPVGPQPYILATGIIADVKGSAGTRVRVRTAQGNFELRPFELAPGSPQSFLGGAVVADRVPTAQMVSTRERQNDFATLVAGPNGELWVAWLAYAGWKNQAMARRWTGSAWEDPLKVSDAHDDIFLVKAARDAKGRVWFVWSAQVDGNWDLYARRREGSSWSAVERLTTAPQPDIFPALALDAGGNLWLVWQGFRDGASDIF
;
A
#
# COMPACT_ATOMS: atom_id res chain seq x y z
N MET A 1 35.89 -10.62 72.58
CA MET A 1 36.24 -12.01 72.20
C MET A 1 35.36 -12.40 71.02
N SER A 2 35.73 -12.09 69.78
CA SER A 2 36.60 -12.87 68.88
C SER A 2 36.05 -14.24 68.48
N ARG A 3 35.59 -14.38 67.23
CA ARG A 3 36.19 -15.33 66.27
C ARG A 3 35.66 -15.11 64.84
N ARG A 4 36.62 -15.05 63.92
CA ARG A 4 36.53 -14.96 62.46
C ARG A 4 35.96 -16.23 61.84
N TRP A 5 35.39 -16.12 60.63
CA TRP A 5 35.60 -17.07 59.54
C TRP A 5 35.83 -16.34 58.20
N PHE A 6 36.66 -16.97 57.37
CA PHE A 6 37.37 -16.50 56.17
C PHE A 6 36.47 -16.34 54.93
N GLY A 7 36.77 -15.37 54.05
CA GLY A 7 37.23 -15.60 52.66
C GLY A 7 36.05 -15.70 51.68
N VAL A 8 35.99 -15.02 50.54
CA VAL A 8 36.95 -15.02 49.43
C VAL A 8 36.68 -13.78 48.57
N ALA A 9 37.76 -13.13 48.12
CA ALA A 9 37.71 -12.09 47.11
C ALA A 9 37.42 -12.71 45.74
N PHE A 10 36.35 -12.27 45.07
CA PHE A 10 36.25 -12.34 43.62
C PHE A 10 36.50 -10.96 43.04
N VAL A 11 37.67 -10.81 42.43
CA VAL A 11 38.00 -9.71 41.52
C VAL A 11 37.14 -9.93 40.28
N GLY A 12 35.98 -9.28 40.24
CA GLY A 12 35.17 -9.18 39.04
C GLY A 12 35.75 -8.11 38.13
N ILE A 13 36.46 -8.53 37.08
CA ILE A 13 36.88 -7.69 35.96
C ILE A 13 35.60 -7.08 35.35
N GLY A 14 35.47 -5.76 35.48
CA GLY A 14 34.41 -5.00 34.83
C GLY A 14 34.61 -5.01 33.32
N ALA A 15 34.01 -5.98 32.64
CA ALA A 15 33.76 -5.88 31.21
C ALA A 15 32.45 -5.09 31.03
N ALA A 16 32.57 -3.80 30.77
CA ALA A 16 31.46 -2.99 30.27
C ALA A 16 31.07 -3.54 28.89
N ALA A 17 30.08 -4.43 28.85
CA ALA A 17 29.40 -4.77 27.62
C ALA A 17 28.59 -3.54 27.20
N VAL A 18 29.20 -2.69 26.36
CA VAL A 18 28.46 -1.72 25.57
C VAL A 18 27.68 -2.53 24.54
N THR A 19 26.51 -3.00 24.93
CA THR A 19 25.53 -3.53 23.99
C THR A 19 25.10 -2.34 23.15
N ALA A 20 25.72 -2.19 21.98
CA ALA A 20 25.21 -1.33 20.93
C ALA A 20 23.88 -1.95 20.48
N VAL A 21 22.80 -1.63 21.20
CA VAL A 21 21.45 -1.75 20.67
C VAL A 21 21.44 -0.75 19.53
N ALA A 22 21.70 -1.24 18.32
CA ALA A 22 21.35 -0.52 17.11
C ALA A 22 19.84 -0.28 17.22
N LEU A 23 19.48 0.91 17.69
CA LEU A 23 18.17 1.48 17.49
C LEU A 23 17.97 1.47 15.98
N LEU A 24 17.33 0.41 15.47
CA LEU A 24 16.55 0.45 14.26
C LEU A 24 15.46 1.47 14.53
N ALA A 25 15.82 2.76 14.53
CA ALA A 25 14.85 3.82 14.44
C ALA A 25 14.03 3.45 13.19
N PRO A 26 12.71 3.19 13.33
CA PRO A 26 11.89 2.95 12.17
C PRO A 26 12.09 4.17 11.30
N THR A 27 12.72 3.98 10.14
CA THR A 27 12.78 5.03 9.13
C THR A 27 11.33 5.36 8.84
N ASN A 28 10.86 6.53 9.28
CA ASN A 28 9.51 6.97 8.98
C ASN A 28 9.36 6.86 7.46
N PRO A 29 8.35 6.13 6.96
CA PRO A 29 8.14 6.05 5.53
C PRO A 29 8.07 7.47 4.98
N VAL A 30 8.68 7.71 3.82
CA VAL A 30 8.53 8.98 3.13
C VAL A 30 7.05 9.10 2.76
N LEU A 31 6.30 9.84 3.57
CA LEU A 31 4.90 10.13 3.31
C LEU A 31 4.85 11.25 2.28
N GLU A 32 4.57 10.89 1.04
CA GLU A 32 4.19 11.86 0.01
C GLU A 32 2.94 12.67 0.40
N PRO A 33 2.69 13.83 -0.23
CA PRO A 33 1.43 14.54 -0.03
C PRO A 33 0.22 13.70 -0.44
N SER A 34 -0.96 13.98 0.12
CA SER A 34 -2.22 13.35 -0.32
C SER A 34 -2.41 13.58 -1.81
N SER A 35 -2.65 12.52 -2.58
CA SER A 35 -3.01 12.65 -3.99
C SER A 35 -4.35 13.36 -4.14
N PRO A 36 -4.54 14.21 -5.15
CA PRO A 36 -5.84 14.81 -5.42
C PRO A 36 -6.89 13.73 -5.69
N LEU A 37 -8.15 14.05 -5.42
CA LEU A 37 -9.26 13.19 -5.81
C LEU A 37 -9.34 13.18 -7.34
N LEU A 38 -9.26 11.99 -7.94
CA LEU A 38 -9.42 11.79 -9.37
C LEU A 38 -10.72 11.02 -9.58
N SER A 39 -11.50 11.37 -10.60
CA SER A 39 -12.64 10.52 -10.95
C SER A 39 -12.09 9.23 -11.57
N PRO A 40 -12.57 8.04 -11.15
CA PRO A 40 -12.20 6.77 -11.76
C PRO A 40 -12.44 6.69 -13.27
N SER A 41 -13.25 7.60 -13.83
CA SER A 41 -13.62 7.66 -15.25
C SER A 41 -13.12 8.93 -15.97
N ASP A 42 -12.17 9.68 -15.40
CA ASP A 42 -11.64 10.89 -16.07
C ASP A 42 -10.58 10.51 -17.13
N ASP A 43 -11.03 10.25 -18.36
CA ASP A 43 -10.17 9.96 -19.51
C ASP A 43 -9.30 11.17 -19.92
N SER A 44 -9.56 12.36 -19.38
CA SER A 44 -8.68 13.52 -19.58
C SER A 44 -7.40 13.43 -18.75
N VAL A 45 -7.25 12.40 -17.89
CA VAL A 45 -6.06 12.20 -17.06
C VAL A 45 -5.27 10.97 -17.50
N VAL A 46 -4.01 11.20 -17.85
CA VAL A 46 -3.03 10.19 -18.19
C VAL A 46 -1.90 10.15 -17.17
N SER A 47 -1.75 9.02 -16.49
CA SER A 47 -0.56 8.66 -15.73
C SER A 47 0.54 8.03 -16.58
N PHE A 48 1.75 8.53 -16.44
CA PHE A 48 2.97 7.88 -16.93
C PHE A 48 3.99 7.76 -15.82
N ARG A 49 4.81 6.72 -15.89
CA ARG A 49 5.94 6.50 -15.00
C ARG A 49 7.24 6.79 -15.74
N LEU A 50 8.14 7.52 -15.10
CA LEU A 50 9.55 7.62 -15.51
C LEU A 50 10.39 6.73 -14.61
N ARG A 51 11.17 5.84 -15.23
CA ARG A 51 12.26 5.11 -14.58
C ARG A 51 13.58 5.75 -14.98
N LEU A 52 14.35 6.16 -13.98
CA LEU A 52 15.54 7.01 -14.12
C LEU A 52 16.76 6.23 -13.61
N GLY A 53 17.89 6.37 -14.31
CA GLY A 53 19.15 5.72 -13.94
C GLY A 53 19.22 4.24 -14.31
N LEU A 54 18.54 3.84 -15.39
CA LEU A 54 18.51 2.43 -15.83
C LEU A 54 19.86 1.91 -16.36
N THR A 55 20.75 2.83 -16.74
CA THR A 55 22.11 2.53 -17.22
C THR A 55 23.18 3.00 -16.24
N ASP A 56 22.80 3.38 -15.03
CA ASP A 56 23.77 3.81 -14.02
C ASP A 56 24.58 2.60 -13.53
N THR A 57 25.89 2.78 -13.39
CA THR A 57 26.82 1.79 -12.83
C THR A 57 27.21 2.12 -11.39
N GLU A 58 26.88 3.33 -10.92
CA GLU A 58 27.10 3.84 -9.58
C GLU A 58 25.91 4.71 -9.16
N PRO A 59 25.63 4.88 -7.86
CA PRO A 59 24.55 5.74 -7.39
C PRO A 59 24.64 7.16 -7.94
N ARG A 60 23.56 7.67 -8.50
CA ARG A 60 23.52 8.99 -9.16
C ARG A 60 22.25 9.74 -8.83
N ARG A 61 22.38 11.05 -8.63
CA ARG A 61 21.23 11.95 -8.47
C ARG A 61 20.50 12.15 -9.79
N TRP A 62 19.18 12.08 -9.73
CA TRP A 62 18.25 12.24 -10.85
C TRP A 62 17.18 13.28 -10.50
N ASP A 63 17.57 14.33 -9.79
CA ASP A 63 16.72 15.48 -9.50
C ASP A 63 16.21 16.09 -10.81
N GLY A 64 14.95 16.53 -10.83
CA GLY A 64 14.39 17.07 -12.06
C GLY A 64 13.08 17.82 -11.89
N GLU A 65 12.63 18.36 -13.01
CA GLU A 65 11.38 19.12 -13.12
C GLU A 65 10.60 18.78 -14.38
N LEU A 66 9.27 18.90 -14.29
CA LEU A 66 8.33 18.80 -15.39
C LEU A 66 7.88 20.20 -15.82
N GLU A 67 7.83 20.42 -17.13
CA GLU A 67 7.21 21.56 -17.78
C GLU A 67 6.12 21.03 -18.73
N VAL A 68 4.87 21.44 -18.54
CA VAL A 68 3.74 20.93 -19.34
C VAL A 68 3.21 22.01 -20.26
N SER A 69 2.95 21.64 -21.51
CA SER A 69 2.29 22.48 -22.51
C SER A 69 0.99 21.83 -22.96
N GLY A 70 -0.12 22.59 -22.91
CA GLY A 70 -1.44 22.10 -23.30
C GLY A 70 -2.07 21.13 -22.30
N GLY A 71 -1.80 21.31 -21.00
CA GLY A 71 -2.32 20.49 -19.89
C GLY A 71 -1.65 20.85 -18.57
N ASP A 72 -1.98 20.10 -17.51
CA ASP A 72 -1.49 20.33 -16.15
C ASP A 72 -1.05 19.00 -15.50
N VAL A 73 0.03 19.03 -14.70
CA VAL A 73 0.32 17.92 -13.78
C VAL A 73 -0.56 18.07 -12.55
N VAL A 74 -1.51 17.15 -12.39
CA VAL A 74 -2.44 17.17 -11.26
C VAL A 74 -1.83 16.47 -10.04
N ASN A 75 -0.94 15.52 -10.26
CA ASN A 75 -0.30 14.77 -9.18
C ASN A 75 1.09 14.30 -9.60
N LEU A 76 2.04 14.32 -8.67
CA LEU A 76 3.38 13.80 -8.86
C LEU A 76 3.78 13.00 -7.62
N ARG A 77 4.18 11.74 -7.84
CA ARG A 77 4.62 10.81 -6.80
C ARG A 77 5.94 10.14 -7.18
N LEU A 78 6.71 9.71 -6.21
CA LEU A 78 7.90 8.90 -6.41
C LEU A 78 7.50 7.47 -6.74
N TRP A 79 8.27 6.85 -7.61
CA TRP A 79 8.21 5.41 -7.85
C TRP A 79 9.27 4.73 -6.99
N ARG A 80 8.82 3.91 -6.02
CA ARG A 80 9.67 3.22 -5.04
C ARG A 80 10.51 4.19 -4.19
N PRO A 81 9.87 5.12 -3.46
CA PRO A 81 10.58 6.11 -2.64
C PRO A 81 11.56 5.45 -1.66
N ARG A 82 12.68 6.14 -1.43
CA ARG A 82 13.70 5.80 -0.44
C ARG A 82 13.99 6.99 0.47
N PRO A 83 14.60 6.77 1.66
CA PRO A 83 15.00 7.87 2.52
C PRO A 83 15.84 8.91 1.75
N GLY A 84 15.41 10.17 1.82
CA GLY A 84 16.03 11.30 1.13
C GLY A 84 15.41 11.67 -0.23
N ASP A 85 14.63 10.78 -0.84
CA ASP A 85 13.85 11.11 -2.03
C ASP A 85 12.64 11.97 -1.60
N ARG A 86 12.25 12.95 -2.41
CA ARG A 86 11.10 13.80 -2.12
C ARG A 86 10.48 14.43 -3.37
N ILE A 87 9.22 14.80 -3.26
CA ILE A 87 8.51 15.65 -4.21
C ILE A 87 8.49 17.09 -3.68
N GLU A 88 8.72 18.05 -4.56
CA GLU A 88 8.64 19.48 -4.28
C GLU A 88 7.52 20.09 -5.15
N GLY A 89 6.35 20.33 -4.55
CA GLY A 89 5.15 20.77 -5.28
C GLY A 89 4.53 19.65 -6.13
N THR A 90 4.11 19.97 -7.36
CA THR A 90 3.56 18.99 -8.31
C THR A 90 4.42 18.81 -9.56
N LEU A 91 5.57 19.50 -9.63
CA LEU A 91 6.39 19.56 -10.85
C LEU A 91 7.83 19.13 -10.62
N ARG A 92 8.34 19.12 -9.38
CA ARG A 92 9.74 18.86 -9.09
C ARG A 92 9.92 17.66 -8.18
N TRP A 93 11.02 16.96 -8.36
CA TRP A 93 11.41 15.84 -7.51
C TRP A 93 12.91 15.84 -7.25
N GLN A 94 13.29 15.19 -6.15
CA GLN A 94 14.64 14.80 -5.85
C GLN A 94 14.67 13.30 -5.60
N ALA A 95 15.57 12.62 -6.30
CA ALA A 95 15.61 11.18 -6.32
C ALA A 95 17.00 10.70 -6.71
N VAL A 96 17.40 9.55 -6.19
CA VAL A 96 18.74 8.99 -6.42
C VAL A 96 18.60 7.54 -6.85
N SER A 97 19.30 7.14 -7.92
CA SER A 97 19.56 5.72 -8.19
C SER A 97 20.53 5.21 -7.13
N ARG A 98 20.35 3.99 -6.62
CA ARG A 98 21.03 3.54 -5.41
C ARG A 98 21.67 2.19 -5.58
N GLN A 99 22.73 1.96 -4.83
CA GLN A 99 23.27 0.62 -4.69
C GLN A 99 22.18 -0.27 -4.08
N GLY A 100 21.81 -1.30 -4.82
CA GLY A 100 20.94 -2.37 -4.36
C GLY A 100 21.59 -3.14 -3.24
N VAL A 101 20.76 -3.68 -2.36
CA VAL A 101 21.24 -4.56 -1.29
C VAL A 101 21.56 -5.90 -1.93
N ASN A 102 22.84 -6.25 -1.99
CA ASN A 102 23.23 -7.64 -2.20
C ASN A 102 23.05 -8.38 -0.88
N PHE A 103 22.46 -9.57 -0.93
CA PHE A 103 22.39 -10.44 0.22
C PHE A 103 23.81 -10.67 0.74
N GLN A 104 24.05 -10.34 2.01
CA GLN A 104 25.31 -10.68 2.65
C GLN A 104 25.32 -12.19 2.85
N LYS A 105 26.24 -12.87 2.15
CA LYS A 105 26.37 -14.32 2.29
C LYS A 105 26.76 -14.70 3.70
N ARG A 106 26.23 -15.82 4.17
CA ARG A 106 26.63 -16.42 5.44
C ARG A 106 27.95 -17.19 5.25
N PRO A 107 28.75 -17.39 6.31
CA PRO A 107 30.06 -18.03 6.21
C PRO A 107 30.09 -19.45 5.58
N TRP A 108 28.95 -20.12 5.50
CA TRP A 108 28.82 -21.49 4.99
C TRP A 108 28.14 -21.58 3.61
N GLU A 109 27.78 -20.45 3.00
CA GLU A 109 27.24 -20.42 1.64
C GLU A 109 28.40 -20.46 0.64
N ALA A 110 28.37 -21.39 -0.32
CA ALA A 110 29.45 -21.63 -1.27
C ALA A 110 29.84 -20.36 -2.05
N GLU A 111 31.14 -20.21 -2.33
CA GLU A 111 31.67 -19.15 -3.18
C GLU A 111 31.01 -19.20 -4.56
N GLU A 112 30.48 -18.06 -5.01
CA GLU A 112 30.05 -17.94 -6.39
C GLU A 112 31.28 -17.57 -7.25
N PRO A 113 31.43 -18.15 -8.46
CA PRO A 113 32.56 -17.84 -9.35
C PRO A 113 32.64 -16.38 -9.78
N VAL A 114 31.56 -15.62 -9.60
CA VAL A 114 31.46 -14.21 -9.94
C VAL A 114 31.10 -13.46 -8.66
N GLY A 115 31.93 -12.50 -8.25
CA GLY A 115 31.71 -11.71 -7.05
C GLY A 115 30.38 -10.94 -7.05
N PRO A 116 30.02 -10.26 -5.94
CA PRO A 116 28.76 -9.54 -5.84
C PRO A 116 28.60 -8.56 -7.00
N GLN A 117 27.61 -8.79 -7.85
CA GLN A 117 27.32 -7.90 -8.96
C GLN A 117 26.78 -6.58 -8.39
N PRO A 118 27.36 -5.42 -8.72
CA PRO A 118 26.77 -4.15 -8.34
C PRO A 118 25.42 -4.01 -9.05
N TYR A 119 24.33 -4.17 -8.30
CA TYR A 119 22.98 -3.95 -8.82
C TYR A 119 22.56 -2.53 -8.47
N ILE A 120 22.44 -1.64 -9.46
CA ILE A 120 21.88 -0.31 -9.24
C ILE A 120 20.36 -0.36 -9.31
N LEU A 121 19.71 -0.01 -8.21
CA LEU A 121 18.27 0.24 -8.15
C LEU A 121 17.99 1.59 -8.81
N ALA A 122 17.33 1.53 -9.97
CA ALA A 122 16.76 2.71 -10.61
C ALA A 122 15.74 3.40 -9.69
N THR A 123 15.62 4.71 -9.86
CA THR A 123 14.61 5.53 -9.18
C THR A 123 13.57 5.99 -10.19
N GLY A 124 12.60 6.81 -9.78
CA GLY A 124 11.60 7.31 -10.70
C GLY A 124 10.49 8.11 -10.09
N ILE A 125 9.59 8.56 -10.97
CA ILE A 125 8.36 9.25 -10.63
C ILE A 125 7.18 8.63 -11.38
N ILE A 126 5.97 8.90 -10.89
CA ILE A 126 4.73 8.75 -11.63
C ILE A 126 4.04 10.11 -11.62
N ALA A 127 3.70 10.62 -12.79
CA ALA A 127 2.98 11.86 -12.95
C ALA A 127 1.59 11.56 -13.53
N ASP A 128 0.55 12.13 -12.92
CA ASP A 128 -0.80 12.15 -13.46
C ASP A 128 -0.99 13.50 -14.17
N VAL A 129 -1.23 13.47 -15.48
CA VAL A 129 -1.33 14.67 -16.33
C VAL A 129 -2.73 14.79 -16.90
N LYS A 130 -3.38 15.91 -16.60
CA LYS A 130 -4.65 16.29 -17.20
C LYS A 130 -4.40 17.03 -18.50
N GLY A 131 -5.06 16.63 -19.59
CA GLY A 131 -4.80 17.23 -20.90
C GLY A 131 -5.55 16.57 -22.05
N SER A 132 -4.91 16.55 -23.22
CA SER A 132 -5.43 16.02 -24.47
C SER A 132 -4.30 15.39 -25.32
N ALA A 133 -4.63 14.85 -26.49
CA ALA A 133 -3.65 14.29 -27.42
C ALA A 133 -2.47 15.25 -27.75
N GLY A 134 -2.69 16.57 -27.70
CA GLY A 134 -1.66 17.58 -27.97
C GLY A 134 -0.75 17.91 -26.78
N THR A 135 -1.02 17.37 -25.59
CA THR A 135 -0.25 17.68 -24.38
C THR A 135 1.19 17.18 -24.49
N ARG A 136 2.15 18.06 -24.19
CA ARG A 136 3.58 17.74 -24.16
C ARG A 136 4.11 17.94 -22.76
N VAL A 137 4.96 17.02 -22.31
CA VAL A 137 5.66 17.11 -21.03
C VAL A 137 7.15 17.12 -21.32
N ARG A 138 7.79 18.25 -21.08
CA ARG A 138 9.24 18.38 -21.09
C ARG A 138 9.78 18.03 -19.71
N VAL A 139 10.76 17.14 -19.70
CA VAL A 139 11.45 16.67 -18.50
C VAL A 139 12.85 17.26 -18.51
N ARG A 140 13.23 17.93 -17.43
CA ARG A 140 14.58 18.49 -17.26
C ARG A 140 15.29 17.79 -16.12
N THR A 141 16.51 17.33 -16.40
CA THR A 141 17.40 16.70 -15.42
C THR A 141 18.83 17.15 -15.69
N ALA A 142 19.73 16.95 -14.72
CA ALA A 142 21.15 17.25 -14.92
C ALA A 142 21.80 16.38 -16.02
N GLN A 143 21.23 15.20 -16.31
CA GLN A 143 21.72 14.24 -17.29
C GLN A 143 21.26 14.57 -18.72
N GLY A 144 20.26 15.44 -18.86
CA GLY A 144 19.71 15.84 -20.15
C GLY A 144 18.23 16.16 -20.08
N ASN A 145 17.77 16.85 -21.12
CA ASN A 145 16.37 17.23 -21.28
C ASN A 145 15.76 16.38 -22.38
N PHE A 146 14.50 16.00 -22.21
CA PHE A 146 13.73 15.29 -23.22
C PHE A 146 12.25 15.68 -23.12
N GLU A 147 11.47 15.32 -24.13
CA GLU A 147 10.04 15.60 -24.20
C GLU A 147 9.29 14.31 -24.53
N LEU A 148 8.15 14.11 -23.88
CA LEU A 148 7.21 13.04 -24.19
C LEU A 148 5.80 13.59 -24.36
N ARG A 149 4.96 12.80 -25.04
CA ARG A 149 3.53 13.07 -25.21
C ARG A 149 2.73 12.02 -24.45
N PRO A 150 2.24 12.32 -23.24
CA PRO A 150 1.64 11.31 -22.37
C PRO A 150 0.48 10.54 -23.03
N PHE A 151 -0.34 11.24 -23.81
CA PHE A 151 -1.51 10.67 -24.49
C PHE A 151 -1.16 9.80 -25.71
N GLU A 152 0.08 9.82 -26.19
CA GLU A 152 0.59 8.93 -27.23
C GLU A 152 1.30 7.71 -26.65
N LEU A 153 1.52 7.64 -25.33
CA LEU A 153 2.10 6.47 -24.68
C LEU A 153 1.06 5.34 -24.60
N ALA A 154 1.20 4.35 -25.49
CA ALA A 154 0.38 3.16 -25.46
C ALA A 154 0.76 2.25 -24.27
N PRO A 155 -0.22 1.67 -23.54
CA PRO A 155 0.04 0.64 -22.53
C PRO A 155 0.88 -0.51 -23.10
N GLY A 156 1.95 -0.88 -22.39
CA GLY A 156 2.87 -1.95 -22.82
C GLY A 156 3.95 -1.53 -23.83
N SER A 157 3.92 -0.30 -24.33
CA SER A 157 4.89 0.22 -25.31
C SER A 157 5.74 1.35 -24.71
N PRO A 158 6.79 1.03 -23.93
CA PRO A 158 7.65 2.03 -23.31
C PRO A 158 8.45 2.84 -24.34
N GLN A 159 8.73 4.11 -24.02
CA GLN A 159 9.63 4.98 -24.79
C GLN A 159 10.93 5.21 -24.02
N SER A 160 12.06 5.10 -24.71
CA SER A 160 13.40 5.31 -24.14
C SER A 160 13.94 6.69 -24.46
N PHE A 161 14.61 7.31 -23.49
CA PHE A 161 15.25 8.61 -23.60
C PHE A 161 16.68 8.53 -23.06
N LEU A 162 17.50 9.54 -23.42
CA LEU A 162 18.88 9.68 -22.93
C LEU A 162 19.71 8.39 -23.13
N GLY A 163 19.65 7.80 -24.33
CA GLY A 163 20.37 6.56 -24.63
C GLY A 163 19.91 5.33 -23.84
N GLY A 164 18.68 5.34 -23.33
CA GLY A 164 18.13 4.25 -22.51
C GLY A 164 18.30 4.43 -21.00
N ALA A 165 18.98 5.50 -20.56
CA ALA A 165 19.10 5.84 -19.13
C ALA A 165 17.74 6.14 -18.48
N VAL A 166 16.76 6.57 -19.30
CA VAL A 166 15.39 6.84 -18.88
C VAL A 166 14.40 6.07 -19.74
N VAL A 167 13.39 5.49 -19.09
CA VAL A 167 12.24 4.89 -19.77
C VAL A 167 10.95 5.50 -19.24
N ALA A 168 10.07 5.94 -20.15
CA ALA A 168 8.71 6.32 -19.85
C ALA A 168 7.73 5.21 -20.25
N ASP A 169 6.76 4.90 -19.40
CA ASP A 169 5.68 3.96 -19.71
C ASP A 169 4.33 4.43 -19.19
N ARG A 170 3.26 4.11 -19.93
CA ARG A 170 1.87 4.35 -19.50
C ARG A 170 1.54 3.41 -18.36
N VAL A 171 1.05 3.96 -17.26
CA VAL A 171 0.62 3.19 -16.09
C VAL A 171 -0.84 3.53 -15.74
N PRO A 172 -1.56 2.63 -15.04
CA PRO A 172 -2.88 2.95 -14.52
C PRO A 172 -2.82 4.17 -13.59
N THR A 173 -3.81 5.04 -13.72
CA THR A 173 -4.05 6.12 -12.77
C THR A 173 -4.50 5.50 -11.45
N ALA A 174 -3.79 5.80 -10.37
CA ALA A 174 -4.06 5.24 -9.06
C ALA A 174 -4.35 6.37 -8.06
N GLN A 175 -5.40 6.18 -7.27
CA GLN A 175 -5.79 7.09 -6.20
C GLN A 175 -5.84 6.32 -4.88
N MET A 176 -5.31 6.93 -3.82
CA MET A 176 -5.47 6.41 -2.46
C MET A 176 -6.91 6.63 -1.98
N VAL A 177 -7.60 5.55 -1.64
CA VAL A 177 -8.98 5.56 -1.14
C VAL A 177 -9.02 5.58 0.39
N SER A 178 -8.00 5.01 1.04
CA SER A 178 -7.80 5.02 2.49
C SER A 178 -7.15 6.33 2.97
N THR A 179 -6.68 6.35 4.22
CA THR A 179 -5.92 7.46 4.81
C THR A 179 -4.50 7.02 5.21
N ARG A 180 -3.57 7.97 5.36
CA ARG A 180 -2.13 7.67 5.58
C ARG A 180 -1.78 7.41 7.04
N GLU A 181 -2.66 7.75 7.96
CA GLU A 181 -2.41 7.69 9.40
C GLU A 181 -2.57 6.26 9.94
N ARG A 182 -2.97 5.31 9.07
CA ARG A 182 -3.24 3.92 9.40
C ARG A 182 -2.48 2.99 8.48
N GLN A 183 -2.17 1.80 8.97
CA GLN A 183 -1.74 0.69 8.13
C GLN A 183 -3.00 0.03 7.56
N ASN A 184 -3.09 -0.14 6.24
CA ASN A 184 -4.32 -0.56 5.59
C ASN A 184 -4.10 -1.83 4.75
N ASP A 185 -4.90 -2.86 4.97
CA ASP A 185 -4.75 -4.18 4.36
C ASP A 185 -6.08 -4.76 3.86
N PHE A 186 -6.00 -5.88 3.13
CA PHE A 186 -7.14 -6.75 2.77
C PHE A 186 -8.34 -6.01 2.16
N ALA A 187 -8.09 -5.18 1.14
CA ALA A 187 -9.16 -4.44 0.47
C ALA A 187 -10.13 -5.34 -0.31
N THR A 188 -11.37 -4.89 -0.41
CA THR A 188 -12.45 -5.48 -1.23
C THR A 188 -13.24 -4.36 -1.91
N LEU A 189 -13.81 -4.63 -3.07
CA LEU A 189 -14.58 -3.64 -3.85
C LEU A 189 -15.92 -4.24 -4.31
N VAL A 190 -16.97 -3.42 -4.25
CA VAL A 190 -18.33 -3.77 -4.67
C VAL A 190 -18.86 -2.66 -5.57
N ALA A 191 -19.16 -3.00 -6.83
CA ALA A 191 -19.79 -2.08 -7.76
C ALA A 191 -21.31 -1.93 -7.49
N GLY A 192 -21.88 -0.85 -7.99
CA GLY A 192 -23.29 -0.52 -7.89
C GLY A 192 -23.85 0.17 -9.14
N PRO A 193 -25.14 0.49 -9.13
CA PRO A 193 -25.76 1.22 -10.23
C PRO A 193 -25.16 2.63 -10.34
N ASN A 194 -25.25 3.21 -11.54
CA ASN A 194 -24.82 4.58 -11.82
C ASN A 194 -23.35 4.86 -11.48
N GLY A 195 -22.49 3.85 -11.58
CA GLY A 195 -21.07 3.98 -11.31
C GLY A 195 -20.71 4.05 -9.82
N GLU A 196 -21.65 3.78 -8.91
CA GLU A 196 -21.36 3.71 -7.48
C GLU A 196 -20.32 2.61 -7.19
N LEU A 197 -19.36 2.89 -6.31
CA LEU A 197 -18.44 1.89 -5.78
C LEU A 197 -18.43 1.94 -4.26
N TRP A 198 -18.34 0.77 -3.63
CA TRP A 198 -17.96 0.63 -2.23
C TRP A 198 -16.62 -0.07 -2.15
N VAL A 199 -15.69 0.52 -1.40
CA VAL A 199 -14.40 -0.09 -1.09
C VAL A 199 -14.35 -0.28 0.41
N ALA A 200 -13.99 -1.47 0.87
CA ALA A 200 -13.74 -1.74 2.28
C ALA A 200 -12.34 -2.33 2.47
N TRP A 201 -11.75 -2.06 3.62
CA TRP A 201 -10.40 -2.50 3.96
C TRP A 201 -10.25 -2.63 5.47
N LEU A 202 -9.21 -3.34 5.91
CA LEU A 202 -8.79 -3.38 7.30
C LEU A 202 -7.85 -2.20 7.58
N ALA A 203 -8.09 -1.46 8.65
CA ALA A 203 -7.23 -0.35 9.06
C ALA A 203 -6.71 -0.58 10.48
N TYR A 204 -5.38 -0.62 10.62
CA TYR A 204 -4.67 -0.78 11.88
C TYR A 204 -4.13 0.57 12.39
N ALA A 205 -4.47 0.89 13.64
CA ALA A 205 -3.89 2.01 14.38
C ALA A 205 -4.04 1.78 15.89
N GLY A 206 -3.00 2.10 16.67
CA GLY A 206 -3.06 2.06 18.13
C GLY A 206 -3.47 0.70 18.70
N TRP A 207 -2.88 -0.39 18.17
CA TRP A 207 -3.18 -1.78 18.57
C TRP A 207 -4.61 -2.24 18.29
N LYS A 208 -5.30 -1.56 17.37
CA LYS A 208 -6.66 -1.88 16.97
C LYS A 208 -6.75 -2.09 15.47
N ASN A 209 -7.48 -3.12 15.07
CA ASN A 209 -7.85 -3.43 13.70
C ASN A 209 -9.33 -3.06 13.51
N GLN A 210 -9.64 -2.25 12.50
CA GLN A 210 -11.01 -1.80 12.23
C GLN A 210 -11.39 -2.05 10.79
N ALA A 211 -12.59 -2.59 10.55
CA ALA A 211 -13.14 -2.61 9.20
C ALA A 211 -13.59 -1.19 8.83
N MET A 212 -13.03 -0.67 7.75
CA MET A 212 -13.36 0.64 7.19
C MET A 212 -14.01 0.46 5.83
N ALA A 213 -14.85 1.42 5.43
CA ALA A 213 -15.43 1.48 4.10
C ALA A 213 -15.49 2.91 3.58
N ARG A 214 -15.47 3.07 2.26
CA ARG A 214 -15.66 4.36 1.59
C ARG A 214 -16.47 4.17 0.33
N ARG A 215 -17.34 5.13 0.06
CA ARG A 215 -18.26 5.11 -1.08
C ARG A 215 -17.84 6.13 -2.12
N TRP A 216 -17.85 5.72 -3.37
CA TRP A 216 -17.87 6.59 -4.54
C TRP A 216 -19.31 6.69 -5.04
N THR A 217 -19.83 7.91 -5.19
CA THR A 217 -21.23 8.18 -5.58
C THR A 217 -21.49 8.07 -7.08
N GLY A 218 -20.47 7.81 -7.88
CA GLY A 218 -20.48 8.03 -9.33
C GLY A 218 -19.76 9.33 -9.73
N SER A 219 -19.62 10.29 -8.82
CA SER A 219 -18.96 11.58 -9.08
C SER A 219 -18.01 12.07 -7.99
N ALA A 220 -18.14 11.58 -6.76
CA ALA A 220 -17.28 11.97 -5.65
C ALA A 220 -17.09 10.82 -4.65
N TRP A 221 -15.94 10.83 -3.96
CA TRP A 221 -15.72 9.99 -2.80
C TRP A 221 -16.32 10.66 -1.56
N GLU A 222 -17.13 9.92 -0.80
CA GLU A 222 -17.56 10.32 0.55
C GLU A 222 -16.42 10.13 1.57
N ASP A 223 -16.61 10.58 2.81
CA ASP A 223 -15.64 10.33 3.89
C ASP A 223 -15.56 8.83 4.25
N PRO A 224 -14.38 8.33 4.66
CA PRO A 224 -14.26 6.98 5.19
C PRO A 224 -15.15 6.75 6.43
N LEU A 225 -15.80 5.59 6.49
CA LEU A 225 -16.72 5.17 7.54
C LEU A 225 -16.15 3.96 8.29
N LYS A 226 -16.30 3.94 9.63
CA LYS A 226 -16.02 2.75 10.44
C LYS A 226 -17.20 1.78 10.33
N VAL A 227 -16.95 0.56 9.87
CA VAL A 227 -17.95 -0.51 9.73
C VAL A 227 -18.11 -1.30 11.03
N SER A 228 -17.00 -1.72 11.64
CA SER A 228 -16.95 -2.58 12.84
C SER A 228 -17.10 -1.81 14.16
N ASP A 229 -18.08 -0.91 14.27
CA ASP A 229 -18.20 0.01 15.42
C ASP A 229 -18.18 -0.65 16.82
N ALA A 230 -18.53 -1.93 16.94
CA ALA A 230 -18.49 -2.71 18.18
C ALA A 230 -17.17 -3.44 18.49
N HIS A 231 -16.32 -3.72 17.49
CA HIS A 231 -15.16 -4.61 17.63
C HIS A 231 -13.90 -3.99 17.00
N ASP A 232 -12.79 -4.08 17.73
CA ASP A 232 -11.51 -3.46 17.38
C ASP A 232 -10.36 -4.47 17.20
N ASP A 233 -10.64 -5.78 17.23
CA ASP A 233 -9.71 -6.83 16.78
C ASP A 233 -10.35 -7.64 15.65
N ILE A 234 -10.12 -7.14 14.44
CA ILE A 234 -10.75 -7.60 13.21
C ILE A 234 -9.72 -8.24 12.30
N PHE A 235 -10.09 -9.35 11.69
CA PHE A 235 -9.31 -10.03 10.68
C PHE A 235 -10.11 -10.09 9.37
N LEU A 236 -9.64 -9.33 8.37
CA LEU A 236 -10.17 -9.29 7.00
C LEU A 236 -11.64 -8.82 6.91
N VAL A 237 -11.96 -8.06 5.86
CA VAL A 237 -13.35 -7.70 5.52
C VAL A 237 -13.68 -8.13 4.11
N LYS A 238 -14.90 -8.62 3.90
CA LYS A 238 -15.51 -8.83 2.59
C LYS A 238 -16.78 -8.04 2.49
N ALA A 239 -17.15 -7.70 1.27
CA ALA A 239 -18.38 -6.98 1.00
C ALA A 239 -19.07 -7.53 -0.24
N ALA A 240 -20.39 -7.46 -0.24
CA ALA A 240 -21.24 -7.84 -1.37
C ALA A 240 -22.55 -7.06 -1.34
N ARG A 241 -23.25 -7.00 -2.47
CA ARG A 241 -24.51 -6.25 -2.62
C ARG A 241 -25.66 -7.22 -2.87
N ASP A 242 -26.68 -7.21 -2.02
CA ASP A 242 -27.82 -8.09 -2.22
C ASP A 242 -28.80 -7.60 -3.31
N ALA A 243 -29.78 -8.44 -3.65
CA ALA A 243 -30.83 -8.13 -4.63
C ALA A 243 -31.63 -6.84 -4.33
N LYS A 244 -31.65 -6.37 -3.07
CA LYS A 244 -32.33 -5.14 -2.65
C LYS A 244 -31.41 -3.92 -2.76
N GLY A 245 -30.19 -4.08 -3.27
CA GLY A 245 -29.19 -3.03 -3.40
C GLY A 245 -28.47 -2.68 -2.08
N ARG A 246 -28.67 -3.46 -1.01
CA ARG A 246 -28.02 -3.21 0.28
C ARG A 246 -26.61 -3.78 0.24
N VAL A 247 -25.64 -3.01 0.74
CA VAL A 247 -24.24 -3.46 0.79
C VAL A 247 -23.97 -4.10 2.15
N TRP A 248 -23.63 -5.37 2.15
CA TRP A 248 -23.22 -6.14 3.32
C TRP A 248 -21.71 -6.12 3.45
N PHE A 249 -21.25 -6.00 4.69
CA PHE A 249 -19.85 -6.14 5.08
C PHE A 249 -19.78 -7.26 6.10
N VAL A 250 -18.91 -8.23 5.85
CA VAL A 250 -18.69 -9.40 6.71
C VAL A 250 -17.22 -9.44 7.08
N TRP A 251 -16.93 -9.65 8.36
CA TRP A 251 -15.57 -9.69 8.89
C TRP A 251 -15.45 -10.73 9.99
N SER A 252 -14.24 -11.20 10.26
CA SER A 252 -13.96 -12.00 11.45
C SER A 252 -13.55 -11.08 12.58
N ALA A 253 -14.12 -11.25 13.77
CA ALA A 253 -13.73 -10.48 14.96
C ALA A 253 -13.35 -11.41 16.10
N GLN A 254 -12.29 -11.05 16.83
CA GLN A 254 -11.95 -11.71 18.08
C GLN A 254 -12.75 -11.08 19.22
N VAL A 255 -13.64 -11.85 19.81
CA VAL A 255 -14.46 -11.45 20.96
C VAL A 255 -14.40 -12.56 22.00
N ASP A 256 -14.06 -12.19 23.24
CA ASP A 256 -13.98 -13.12 24.38
C ASP A 256 -13.13 -14.38 24.11
N GLY A 257 -12.05 -14.23 23.34
CA GLY A 257 -11.09 -15.29 23.05
C GLY A 257 -11.44 -16.20 21.86
N ASN A 258 -12.55 -15.96 21.17
CA ASN A 258 -12.91 -16.70 19.96
C ASN A 258 -13.03 -15.77 18.74
N TRP A 259 -12.75 -16.32 17.56
CA TRP A 259 -13.01 -15.63 16.30
C TRP A 259 -14.35 -16.09 15.74
N ASP A 260 -15.27 -15.15 15.56
CA ASP A 260 -16.56 -15.41 14.91
C ASP A 260 -16.76 -14.46 13.73
N LEU A 261 -17.67 -14.83 12.83
CA LEU A 261 -18.07 -13.96 11.74
C LEU A 261 -19.14 -12.98 12.22
N TYR A 262 -18.95 -11.73 11.86
CA TYR A 262 -19.89 -10.64 12.11
C TYR A 262 -20.23 -9.94 10.81
N ALA A 263 -21.43 -9.38 10.76
CA ALA A 263 -21.92 -8.66 9.61
C ALA A 263 -22.60 -7.36 9.98
N ARG A 264 -22.56 -6.43 9.04
CA ARG A 264 -23.35 -5.20 9.08
C ARG A 264 -23.67 -4.78 7.66
N ARG A 265 -24.85 -4.22 7.46
CA ARG A 265 -25.27 -3.75 6.14
C ARG A 265 -25.56 -2.26 6.14
N ARG A 266 -25.33 -1.67 4.98
CA ARG A 266 -25.70 -0.30 4.63
C ARG A 266 -27.03 -0.30 3.89
N GLU A 267 -27.96 0.53 4.36
CA GLU A 267 -29.25 0.78 3.70
C GLU A 267 -29.41 2.29 3.53
N GLY A 268 -29.15 2.78 2.32
CA GLY A 268 -29.07 4.22 2.06
C GLY A 268 -28.02 4.90 2.95
N SER A 269 -28.48 5.85 3.77
CA SER A 269 -27.65 6.60 4.73
C SER A 269 -27.60 6.00 6.14
N SER A 270 -28.23 4.85 6.37
CA SER A 270 -28.27 4.18 7.68
C SER A 270 -27.49 2.87 7.71
N TRP A 271 -26.98 2.52 8.89
CA TRP A 271 -26.33 1.24 9.15
C TRP A 271 -27.28 0.34 9.94
N SER A 272 -27.25 -0.97 9.68
CA SER A 272 -27.89 -1.94 10.57
C SER A 272 -27.16 -2.04 11.91
N ALA A 273 -27.76 -2.76 12.87
CA ALA A 273 -27.00 -3.31 13.98
C ALA A 273 -25.92 -4.30 13.46
N VAL A 274 -24.89 -4.52 14.27
CA VAL A 274 -23.91 -5.59 14.03
C VAL A 274 -24.58 -6.93 14.38
N GLU A 275 -24.48 -7.88 13.47
CA GLU A 275 -25.04 -9.23 13.58
C GLU A 275 -23.89 -10.23 13.74
N ARG A 276 -23.97 -11.14 14.72
CA ARG A 276 -23.05 -12.28 14.83
C ARG A 276 -23.61 -13.44 14.00
N LEU A 277 -22.85 -13.89 13.00
CA LEU A 277 -23.27 -14.91 12.04
C LEU A 277 -22.89 -16.32 12.47
N THR A 278 -21.79 -16.49 13.20
CA THR A 278 -21.34 -17.81 13.69
C THR A 278 -21.20 -17.81 15.21
N THR A 279 -21.36 -18.98 15.84
CA THR A 279 -21.38 -19.14 17.31
C THR A 279 -20.64 -20.37 17.79
N ALA A 280 -19.88 -21.01 16.92
CA ALA A 280 -19.18 -22.22 17.29
C ALA A 280 -18.04 -21.93 18.29
N PRO A 281 -17.67 -22.90 19.14
CA PRO A 281 -16.67 -22.67 20.20
C PRO A 281 -15.23 -22.51 19.68
N GLN A 282 -15.00 -22.62 18.38
CA GLN A 282 -13.69 -22.55 17.76
C GLN A 282 -13.70 -21.55 16.58
N PRO A 283 -12.53 -21.04 16.16
CA PRO A 283 -12.44 -19.93 15.20
C PRO A 283 -13.19 -20.14 13.88
N ASP A 284 -13.84 -19.06 13.41
CA ASP A 284 -14.36 -18.87 12.06
C ASP A 284 -13.71 -17.66 11.40
N ILE A 285 -12.96 -17.91 10.32
CA ILE A 285 -12.08 -16.94 9.68
C ILE A 285 -12.15 -17.00 8.15
N PHE A 286 -11.52 -16.03 7.49
CA PHE A 286 -11.45 -15.95 6.02
C PHE A 286 -12.81 -16.02 5.32
N PRO A 287 -13.80 -15.17 5.69
CA PRO A 287 -15.07 -15.15 4.98
C PRO A 287 -14.87 -14.82 3.50
N ALA A 288 -15.72 -15.38 2.66
CA ALA A 288 -15.90 -15.05 1.25
C ALA A 288 -17.40 -14.95 0.93
N LEU A 289 -17.77 -14.00 0.07
CA LEU A 289 -19.16 -13.75 -0.32
C LEU A 289 -19.31 -13.89 -1.83
N ALA A 290 -20.40 -14.53 -2.26
CA ALA A 290 -20.82 -14.60 -3.65
C ALA A 290 -22.33 -14.34 -3.75
N LEU A 291 -22.78 -13.99 -4.95
CA LEU A 291 -24.19 -13.83 -5.28
C LEU A 291 -24.59 -14.90 -6.28
N ASP A 292 -25.77 -15.48 -6.10
CA ASP A 292 -26.40 -16.27 -7.16
C ASP A 292 -27.21 -15.39 -8.13
N ALA A 293 -27.75 -16.02 -9.19
CA ALA A 293 -28.56 -15.34 -10.20
C ALA A 293 -29.89 -14.77 -9.66
N GLY A 294 -30.36 -15.26 -8.51
CA GLY A 294 -31.52 -14.72 -7.79
C GLY A 294 -31.17 -13.52 -6.90
N GLY A 295 -29.88 -13.21 -6.76
CA GLY A 295 -29.36 -12.16 -5.90
C GLY A 295 -29.35 -12.53 -4.41
N ASN A 296 -29.36 -13.83 -4.08
CA ASN A 296 -29.10 -14.29 -2.72
C ASN A 296 -27.60 -14.27 -2.44
N LEU A 297 -27.25 -13.90 -1.21
CA LEU A 297 -25.86 -13.94 -0.74
C LEU A 297 -25.51 -15.31 -0.20
N TRP A 298 -24.42 -15.87 -0.71
CA TRP A 298 -23.78 -17.07 -0.22
C TRP A 298 -22.51 -16.67 0.53
N LEU A 299 -22.42 -17.11 1.77
CA LEU A 299 -21.25 -16.93 2.63
C LEU A 299 -20.56 -18.28 2.78
N VAL A 300 -19.26 -18.29 2.52
CA VAL A 300 -18.38 -19.42 2.81
C VAL A 300 -17.24 -18.96 3.70
N TRP A 301 -16.71 -19.85 4.54
CA TRP A 301 -15.64 -19.50 5.47
C TRP A 301 -14.80 -20.71 5.88
N GLN A 302 -13.63 -20.45 6.45
CA GLN A 302 -12.82 -21.46 7.10
C GLN A 302 -13.19 -21.54 8.58
N GLY A 303 -13.70 -22.69 9.02
CA GLY A 303 -13.99 -22.97 10.42
C GLY A 303 -13.02 -24.01 10.98
N PHE A 304 -12.58 -23.84 12.22
CA PHE A 304 -11.78 -24.85 12.90
C PHE A 304 -12.68 -25.75 13.74
N ARG A 305 -12.79 -27.05 13.43
CA ARG A 305 -13.61 -28.02 14.17
C ARG A 305 -12.83 -29.31 14.34
N ASP A 306 -12.98 -29.98 15.48
CA ASP A 306 -12.43 -31.32 15.73
C ASP A 306 -10.91 -31.47 15.41
N GLY A 307 -10.14 -30.39 15.58
CA GLY A 307 -8.70 -30.38 15.35
C GLY A 307 -8.27 -30.10 13.90
N ALA A 308 -9.21 -29.80 13.00
CA ALA A 308 -8.96 -29.52 11.59
C ALA A 308 -9.58 -28.17 11.15
N SER A 309 -9.06 -27.61 10.06
CA SER A 309 -9.68 -26.47 9.37
C SER A 309 -10.48 -27.00 8.18
N ASP A 310 -11.78 -26.68 8.15
CA ASP A 310 -12.71 -27.08 7.09
C ASP A 310 -13.40 -25.85 6.47
N ILE A 311 -14.00 -26.03 5.31
CA ILE A 311 -14.75 -24.98 4.60
C ILE A 311 -16.25 -25.23 4.77
N PHE A 312 -16.95 -24.20 5.24
CA PHE A 312 -18.40 -24.17 5.47
C PHE A 312 -19.07 -23.22 4.48
#